data_AF-A0A2G9Z584-F1
#
_entry.id   AF-A0A2G9Z584-F1
#
_cell.length_a   1.000
_cell.length_b   1.000
_cell.length_c   1.000
_cell.angle_alpha   90.00
_cell.angle_beta   90.00
_cell.angle_gamma   90.00
#
_symmetry.space_group_name_H-M   'P 1'
#
loop_
_entity.id
_entity.type
_entity.pdbx_description
1 polymer ?
#
loop_
_entity_poly.entity_id
_entity_poly.type
_entity_poly.pdbx_seq_one_letter_code
_entity_poly.pdbx_strand_id
1 'polypeptide(L)'
;MKFNFKAKTKTGEYKEGIINASSKELAVAILQKNDLLPISVREENAEGDLLKSFLKYYDRVVAKELVVFFRQLAILIEARVPIVVSLTAIEDQTPNVYFRKVIQEMINDIEDGMPFSSSMEKHKDVFSNLSINIIKAGETSGN
;
A
#
# COMPACT_ATOMS: atom_id res chain seq x y z
N MET A 1 8.63 25.81 -4.30
CA MET A 1 7.94 25.11 -3.21
C MET A 1 6.61 24.62 -3.74
N LYS A 2 6.14 23.46 -3.30
CA LYS A 2 4.83 22.93 -3.69
C LYS A 2 3.79 23.40 -2.68
N PHE A 3 2.61 23.77 -3.16
CA PHE A 3 1.49 24.17 -2.32
C PHE A 3 0.27 23.35 -2.71
N ASN A 4 -0.34 22.70 -1.74
CA ASN A 4 -1.66 22.10 -1.90
C ASN A 4 -2.70 23.22 -1.79
N PHE A 5 -3.54 23.36 -2.81
CA PHE A 5 -4.58 24.37 -2.85
C PHE A 5 -5.97 23.77 -3.01
N LYS A 6 -6.94 24.43 -2.39
CA LYS A 6 -8.38 24.25 -2.64
C LYS A 6 -8.93 25.59 -3.07
N ALA A 7 -9.45 25.68 -4.28
CA ALA A 7 -9.96 26.91 -4.85
C ALA A 7 -11.33 26.70 -5.49
N LYS A 8 -12.11 27.77 -5.57
CA LYS A 8 -13.45 27.78 -6.18
C LYS A 8 -13.39 28.55 -7.50
N THR A 9 -13.90 27.96 -8.58
CA THR A 9 -14.08 28.67 -9.85
C THR A 9 -15.22 29.68 -9.73
N LYS A 10 -15.27 30.68 -10.62
CA LYS A 10 -16.41 31.61 -10.71
C LYS A 10 -17.75 30.92 -10.98
N THR A 11 -17.73 29.72 -11.55
CA THR A 11 -18.90 28.86 -11.79
C THR A 11 -19.36 28.08 -10.55
N GLY A 12 -18.60 28.14 -9.45
CA GLY A 12 -18.96 27.54 -8.18
C GLY A 12 -18.33 26.17 -7.91
N GLU A 13 -17.55 25.63 -8.84
CA GLU A 13 -16.90 24.32 -8.72
C GLU A 13 -15.63 24.41 -7.87
N TYR A 14 -15.39 23.37 -7.07
CA TYR A 14 -14.17 23.24 -6.29
C TYR A 14 -13.10 22.52 -7.11
N LYS A 15 -11.90 23.10 -7.17
CA LYS A 15 -10.71 22.47 -7.72
C LYS A 15 -9.64 22.36 -6.65
N GLU A 16 -9.09 21.16 -6.54
CA GLU A 16 -7.99 20.82 -5.64
C GLU A 16 -6.79 20.37 -6.46
N GLY A 17 -5.59 20.75 -6.03
CA GLY A 17 -4.38 20.39 -6.75
C GLY A 17 -3.10 20.90 -6.09
N ILE A 18 -1.97 20.59 -6.71
CA ILE A 18 -0.65 21.04 -6.28
C ILE A 18 -0.15 22.10 -7.25
N ILE A 19 0.33 23.22 -6.71
CA ILE A 19 0.93 24.30 -7.49
C ILE A 19 2.36 24.60 -7.03
N ASN A 20 3.26 24.82 -7.98
CA ASN A 20 4.63 25.23 -7.70
C ASN A 20 4.72 26.75 -7.64
N ALA A 21 5.16 27.31 -6.52
CA ALA A 21 5.44 28.74 -6.36
C ALA A 21 6.66 28.97 -5.46
N SER A 22 7.26 30.15 -5.54
CA SER A 22 8.37 30.55 -4.67
C SER A 22 7.92 31.16 -3.34
N SER A 23 6.64 31.49 -3.19
CA SER A 23 6.04 31.89 -1.90
C SER A 23 4.53 31.62 -1.89
N LYS A 24 3.90 31.66 -0.71
CA LYS A 24 2.45 31.51 -0.54
C LYS A 24 1.67 32.61 -1.26
N GLU A 25 2.19 33.84 -1.24
CA GLU A 25 1.62 35.00 -1.91
C GLU A 25 1.65 34.81 -3.43
N LEU A 26 2.75 34.27 -3.95
CA LEU A 26 2.86 33.93 -5.37
C LEU A 26 1.94 32.76 -5.76
N ALA A 27 1.77 31.75 -4.90
CA ALA A 27 0.80 30.67 -5.13
C ALA A 27 -0.64 31.22 -5.22
N VAL A 28 -1.02 32.12 -4.32
CA VAL A 28 -2.32 32.82 -4.33
C VAL A 28 -2.47 33.65 -5.61
N ALA A 29 -1.44 34.41 -6.00
CA ALA A 29 -1.47 35.23 -7.21
C ALA A 29 -1.61 34.40 -8.49
N ILE A 30 -0.93 33.25 -8.58
CA ILE A 30 -1.06 32.34 -9.73
C ILE A 30 -2.47 31.75 -9.78
N LEU A 31 -3.06 31.35 -8.65
CA LEU A 31 -4.44 30.84 -8.61
C LEU A 31 -5.45 31.91 -9.06
N GLN A 32 -5.33 33.13 -8.54
CA GLN A 32 -6.19 34.26 -8.93
C GLN A 32 -6.04 34.63 -10.41
N LYS A 33 -4.81 34.58 -10.97
CA LYS A 33 -4.55 34.82 -12.41
C LYS A 33 -5.23 33.78 -13.30
N ASN A 34 -5.47 32.56 -12.80
CA ASN A 34 -6.16 31.49 -13.51
C ASN A 34 -7.66 31.42 -13.18
N ASP A 35 -8.27 32.53 -12.73
CA ASP A 35 -9.69 32.63 -12.38
C ASP A 35 -10.15 31.68 -11.25
N LEU A 36 -9.22 31.21 -10.42
CA LEU A 36 -9.48 30.37 -9.25
C LEU A 36 -9.45 31.24 -7.99
N LEU A 37 -10.52 31.19 -7.20
CA LEU A 37 -10.59 31.86 -5.90
C LEU A 37 -10.04 30.94 -4.81
N PRO A 38 -8.84 31.18 -4.26
CA PRO A 38 -8.23 30.30 -3.27
C PRO A 38 -9.00 30.36 -1.95
N ILE A 39 -9.41 29.19 -1.45
CA ILE A 39 -10.04 29.00 -0.13
C ILE A 39 -9.00 28.56 0.89
N SER A 40 -8.08 27.69 0.47
CA SER A 40 -6.98 27.23 1.30
C SER A 40 -5.75 27.05 0.43
N VAL A 41 -4.62 27.59 0.87
CA VAL A 41 -3.29 27.37 0.27
C VAL A 41 -2.37 26.98 1.42
N ARG A 42 -1.98 25.71 1.44
CA ARG A 42 -1.06 25.15 2.44
C ARG A 42 0.23 24.75 1.75
N GLU A 43 1.35 25.14 2.35
CA GLU A 43 2.65 24.69 1.91
C GLU A 43 2.76 23.18 2.11
N GLU A 44 3.21 22.48 1.08
CA GLU A 44 3.57 21.07 1.20
C GLU A 44 4.93 21.02 1.91
N ASN A 45 4.88 21.02 3.24
CA ASN A 45 6.07 20.89 4.07
C ASN A 45 6.76 19.56 3.77
N ALA A 46 8.03 19.63 3.38
CA ALA A 46 8.92 18.49 3.17
C ALA A 46 9.04 17.58 4.41
N GLU A 47 8.66 18.05 5.60
CA GLU A 47 8.59 17.25 6.83
C GLU A 47 7.63 16.06 6.68
N GLY A 48 6.51 16.21 5.98
CA GLY A 48 5.58 15.10 5.71
C GLY A 48 6.13 14.07 4.72
N ASP A 49 6.99 14.50 3.80
CA ASP A 49 7.59 13.66 2.75
C ASP A 49 8.83 12.91 3.28
N LEU A 50 9.58 13.55 4.19
CA LEU A 50 10.64 12.91 4.96
C LEU A 50 10.07 11.89 5.94
N LEU A 51 9.03 12.23 6.71
CA LEU A 51 8.36 11.29 7.61
C LEU A 51 7.78 10.08 6.86
N LYS A 52 7.15 10.30 5.69
CA LYS A 52 6.72 9.23 4.78
C LYS A 52 7.89 8.40 4.25
N SER A 53 9.02 9.01 3.92
CA SER A 53 10.21 8.28 3.47
C SER A 53 10.85 7.45 4.58
N PHE A 54 10.80 7.91 5.83
CA PHE A 54 11.22 7.13 7.00
C PHE A 54 10.24 5.97 7.29
N LEU A 55 8.93 6.20 7.17
CA LEU A 55 7.91 5.16 7.31
C LEU A 55 8.04 4.10 6.20
N LYS A 56 8.36 4.49 4.97
CA LYS A 56 8.59 3.57 3.84
C LYS A 56 9.80 2.65 4.04
N TYR A 57 10.75 3.03 4.90
CA TYR A 57 11.86 2.14 5.27
C TYR A 57 11.43 1.07 6.28
N TYR A 58 10.41 1.37 7.10
CA TYR A 58 9.72 0.41 7.97
C TYR A 58 8.76 -0.51 7.21
N ASP A 59 8.29 -0.10 6.03
CA ASP A 59 7.44 -0.90 5.13
C ASP A 59 8.24 -1.94 4.32
N ARG A 60 9.01 -2.80 5.00
CA ARG A 60 9.72 -3.91 4.36
C ARG A 60 9.56 -5.19 5.15
N VAL A 61 9.49 -6.30 4.43
CA VAL A 61 9.49 -7.65 5.01
C VAL A 61 10.92 -8.19 4.94
N VAL A 62 11.52 -8.53 6.08
CA VAL A 62 12.88 -9.11 6.09
C VAL A 62 12.83 -10.62 5.84
N ALA A 63 13.93 -11.19 5.33
CA ALA A 63 13.98 -12.61 4.97
C ALA A 63 13.59 -13.56 6.12
N LYS A 64 13.93 -13.22 7.37
CA LYS A 64 13.53 -13.99 8.56
C LYS A 64 12.01 -14.10 8.71
N GLU A 65 11.28 -13.03 8.40
CA GLU A 65 9.82 -12.99 8.49
C GLU A 65 9.18 -13.87 7.43
N LEU A 66 9.70 -13.85 6.20
CA LEU A 66 9.27 -14.76 5.12
C LEU A 66 9.50 -16.22 5.49
N VAL A 67 10.66 -16.56 6.08
CA VAL A 67 10.94 -17.93 6.54
C VAL A 67 9.94 -18.38 7.59
N VAL A 68 9.59 -17.51 8.53
CA VAL A 68 8.59 -17.81 9.57
C VAL A 68 7.21 -17.98 8.95
N PHE A 69 6.80 -17.08 8.07
CA PHE A 69 5.53 -17.14 7.33
C PHE A 69 5.37 -18.47 6.59
N PHE A 70 6.34 -18.84 5.74
CA PHE A 70 6.26 -20.08 4.96
C PHE A 70 6.28 -21.33 5.85
N ARG A 71 7.03 -21.33 6.95
CA ARG A 71 7.05 -22.45 7.89
C ARG A 71 5.70 -22.63 8.59
N GLN A 72 5.11 -21.53 9.09
CA GLN A 72 3.80 -21.59 9.74
C GLN A 72 2.73 -22.03 8.76
N LEU A 73 2.75 -21.47 7.54
CA LEU A 73 1.82 -21.85 6.48
C LEU A 73 1.93 -23.34 6.15
N ALA A 74 3.15 -23.85 5.94
CA ALA A 74 3.38 -25.26 5.66
C ALA A 74 2.80 -26.18 6.74
N ILE A 75 3.00 -25.86 8.03
CA ILE A 75 2.45 -26.63 9.15
C ILE A 75 0.91 -26.67 9.10
N LEU A 76 0.28 -25.52 8.83
CA LEU A 76 -1.19 -25.41 8.81
C LEU A 76 -1.79 -26.12 7.59
N ILE A 77 -1.16 -26.00 6.42
CA ILE A 77 -1.57 -26.71 5.20
C ILE A 77 -1.38 -28.22 5.36
N GLU A 78 -0.28 -28.68 5.95
CA GLU A 78 -0.07 -30.11 6.27
C GLU A 78 -1.14 -30.64 7.23
N ALA A 79 -1.56 -29.81 8.18
CA ALA A 79 -2.69 -30.09 9.07
C ALA A 79 -4.08 -29.95 8.41
N ARG A 80 -4.14 -29.67 7.09
CA ARG A 80 -5.35 -29.47 6.28
C ARG A 80 -6.25 -28.34 6.78
N VAL A 81 -5.66 -27.33 7.42
CA VAL A 81 -6.38 -26.11 7.79
C VAL A 81 -6.67 -25.31 6.51
N PRO A 82 -7.90 -24.79 6.32
CA PRO A 82 -8.21 -23.97 5.15
C PRO A 82 -7.24 -22.79 5.00
N ILE A 83 -6.88 -22.44 3.76
CA ILE A 83 -5.85 -21.43 3.46
C ILE A 83 -6.17 -20.06 4.10
N VAL A 84 -7.42 -19.60 3.99
CA VAL A 84 -7.87 -18.33 4.57
C VAL A 84 -7.73 -18.32 6.09
N VAL A 85 -8.13 -19.41 6.76
CA VAL A 85 -7.98 -19.58 8.21
C VAL A 85 -6.51 -19.61 8.61
N SER A 86 -5.67 -20.27 7.81
CA SER A 86 -4.24 -20.36 8.04
C SER A 86 -3.56 -18.99 7.95
N LEU A 87 -3.88 -18.22 6.90
CA LEU A 87 -3.36 -16.87 6.70
C LEU A 87 -3.83 -15.91 7.80
N THR A 88 -5.10 -16.00 8.22
CA THR A 88 -5.64 -15.19 9.34
C THR A 88 -4.87 -15.47 10.64
N ALA A 89 -4.61 -16.74 10.95
CA ALA A 89 -3.83 -17.11 12.13
C ALA A 89 -2.38 -16.61 12.08
N ILE A 90 -1.77 -16.57 10.89
CA ILE A 90 -0.42 -16.03 10.69
C ILE A 90 -0.43 -14.50 10.79
N GLU A 91 -1.44 -13.84 10.23
CA GLU A 91 -1.64 -12.39 10.30
C GLU A 91 -1.66 -11.90 11.77
N ASP A 92 -2.47 -12.56 12.61
CA ASP A 92 -2.60 -12.24 14.04
C ASP A 92 -1.26 -12.30 14.80
N GLN A 93 -0.37 -13.19 14.36
CA GLN A 93 0.96 -13.40 14.96
C GLN A 93 2.06 -12.57 14.31
N THR A 94 1.76 -11.84 13.23
CA THR A 94 2.75 -11.07 12.46
C THR A 94 2.96 -9.70 13.10
N PRO A 95 4.15 -9.41 13.68
CA PRO A 95 4.41 -8.13 14.36
C PRO A 95 4.61 -6.97 13.38
N ASN A 96 5.09 -7.27 12.17
CA ASN A 96 5.32 -6.28 11.13
C ASN A 96 4.00 -5.82 10.51
N VAL A 97 3.67 -4.54 10.76
CA VAL A 97 2.41 -3.93 10.33
C VAL A 97 2.26 -3.94 8.81
N TYR A 98 3.36 -3.73 8.08
CA TYR A 98 3.33 -3.80 6.62
C TYR A 98 3.05 -5.22 6.15
N PHE A 99 3.75 -6.21 6.70
CA PHE A 99 3.53 -7.60 6.31
C PHE A 99 2.12 -8.08 6.66
N ARG A 100 1.60 -7.66 7.81
CA ARG A 100 0.22 -7.93 8.22
C ARG A 100 -0.79 -7.41 7.18
N LYS A 101 -0.61 -6.18 6.73
CA LYS A 101 -1.44 -5.58 5.69
C LYS A 101 -1.38 -6.36 4.38
N VAL A 102 -0.18 -6.79 3.97
CA VAL A 102 0.00 -7.66 2.79
C VAL A 102 -0.78 -8.97 2.93
N ILE A 103 -0.68 -9.62 4.10
CA ILE A 103 -1.40 -10.88 4.36
C ILE A 103 -2.92 -10.65 4.32
N GLN A 104 -3.42 -9.57 4.93
CA GLN A 104 -4.84 -9.21 4.89
C GLN A 104 -5.35 -8.95 3.48
N GLU A 105 -4.59 -8.23 2.65
CA GLU A 105 -4.93 -8.01 1.24
C GLU A 105 -5.01 -9.33 0.48
N MET A 106 -4.07 -10.25 0.72
CA MET A 106 -4.09 -11.60 0.15
C MET A 106 -5.29 -12.43 0.63
N ILE A 107 -5.67 -12.34 1.90
CA ILE A 107 -6.87 -13.00 2.44
C ILE A 107 -8.11 -12.54 1.66
N ASN A 108 -8.30 -11.22 1.55
CA ASN A 108 -9.46 -10.65 0.84
C ASN A 108 -9.51 -11.10 -0.63
N ASP A 109 -8.36 -11.09 -1.32
CA ASP A 109 -8.29 -11.55 -2.71
C ASP A 109 -8.72 -13.03 -2.85
N ILE A 110 -8.30 -13.89 -1.92
CA ILE A 110 -8.63 -15.32 -1.94
C ILE A 110 -10.09 -15.55 -1.61
N GLU A 111 -10.66 -14.81 -0.66
CA GLU A 111 -12.09 -14.83 -0.35
C GLU A 111 -12.94 -14.39 -1.55
N ASP A 112 -12.44 -13.44 -2.34
CA ASP A 112 -13.03 -13.00 -3.62
C ASP A 112 -12.82 -14.01 -4.77
N GLY A 113 -12.15 -15.14 -4.51
CA GLY A 113 -11.96 -16.24 -5.46
C GLY A 113 -10.68 -16.15 -6.29
N MET A 114 -9.76 -15.24 -5.96
CA MET A 114 -8.44 -15.19 -6.60
C MET A 114 -7.59 -16.39 -6.15
N PRO A 115 -6.82 -17.03 -7.05
CA PRO A 115 -5.81 -18.02 -6.65
C PRO A 115 -4.77 -17.42 -5.69
N PHE A 116 -4.25 -18.22 -4.76
CA PHE A 116 -3.27 -17.78 -3.77
C PHE A 116 -1.96 -17.31 -4.42
N SER A 117 -1.48 -18.00 -5.44
CA SER A 117 -0.31 -17.53 -6.21
C SER A 117 -0.55 -16.19 -6.88
N SER A 118 -1.77 -15.94 -7.38
CA SER A 118 -2.13 -14.66 -8.00
C SER A 118 -2.22 -13.52 -6.99
N SER A 119 -2.68 -13.78 -5.75
CA SER A 119 -2.64 -12.75 -4.71
C SER A 119 -1.20 -12.43 -4.31
N MET A 120 -0.31 -13.43 -4.21
CA MET A 120 1.12 -13.19 -4.00
C MET A 120 1.78 -12.37 -5.13
N GLU A 121 1.34 -12.54 -6.39
CA GLU A 121 1.84 -11.76 -7.53
C GLU A 121 1.58 -10.25 -7.42
N LYS A 122 0.61 -9.81 -6.60
CA LYS A 122 0.37 -8.38 -6.32
C LYS A 122 1.43 -7.77 -5.39
N HIS A 123 2.22 -8.61 -4.70
CA HIS A 123 3.19 -8.21 -3.68
C HIS A 123 4.63 -8.66 -4.02
N LYS A 124 5.11 -8.32 -5.22
CA LYS A 124 6.45 -8.73 -5.74
C LYS A 124 7.64 -8.12 -4.99
N ASP A 125 7.39 -7.09 -4.19
CA ASP A 125 8.35 -6.50 -3.26
C ASP A 125 8.56 -7.37 -2.01
N VAL A 126 7.61 -8.28 -1.72
CA VAL A 126 7.65 -9.23 -0.60
C VAL A 126 8.00 -10.63 -1.08
N PHE A 127 7.33 -11.12 -2.13
CA PHE A 127 7.51 -12.47 -2.64
C PHE A 127 8.31 -12.50 -3.92
N SER A 128 9.34 -13.36 -3.96
CA SER A 128 10.13 -13.58 -5.16
C SER A 128 9.32 -14.30 -6.25
N ASN A 129 9.68 -14.09 -7.51
CA ASN A 129 9.10 -14.84 -8.64
C ASN A 129 9.27 -16.37 -8.44
N LEU A 130 10.37 -16.81 -7.84
CA LEU A 130 10.61 -18.23 -7.58
C LEU A 130 9.58 -18.79 -6.58
N SER A 131 9.38 -18.12 -5.45
CA SER A 131 8.37 -18.54 -4.45
C SER A 131 6.97 -18.57 -5.04
N ILE A 132 6.59 -17.55 -5.82
CA ILE A 132 5.27 -17.50 -6.48
C ILE A 132 5.08 -18.69 -7.42
N ASN A 133 6.07 -18.98 -8.26
CA ASN A 133 5.99 -20.08 -9.22
C ASN A 133 5.91 -21.46 -8.55
N ILE A 134 6.59 -21.65 -7.41
CA ILE A 134 6.49 -22.89 -6.63
C ILE A 134 5.08 -23.06 -6.08
N ILE A 135 4.50 -22.01 -5.48
CA ILE A 135 3.14 -22.04 -4.93
C ILE A 135 2.12 -22.31 -6.04
N LYS A 136 2.26 -21.64 -7.18
CA LYS A 136 1.39 -21.84 -8.34
C LYS A 136 1.37 -23.28 -8.84
N ALA A 137 2.55 -23.92 -8.87
CA ALA A 137 2.66 -25.33 -9.22
C ALA A 137 1.97 -26.23 -8.18
N GLY A 138 2.12 -25.92 -6.89
CA GLY A 138 1.42 -26.60 -5.78
C GLY A 138 -0.10 -26.54 -5.94
N GLU A 139 -0.65 -25.32 -6.04
CA GLU A 139 -2.08 -25.07 -6.23
C GLU A 139 -2.66 -25.83 -7.42
N THR A 140 -1.95 -25.81 -8.56
CA THR A 140 -2.41 -26.50 -9.79
C THR A 140 -2.38 -28.01 -9.62
N SER A 141 -1.43 -28.55 -8.84
CA SER A 141 -1.31 -29.99 -8.59
C SER A 141 -2.24 -30.51 -7.49
N GLY A 142 -2.87 -29.62 -6.72
CA GLY A 142 -3.70 -29.97 -5.57
C GLY A 142 -2.93 -30.45 -4.35
N ASN A 143 -1.68 -29.97 -4.18
CA ASN A 143 -0.82 -30.23 -3.02
C ASN A 143 -0.61 -28.97 -2.19
#